data_AF-A0A2G4IHY1-F1
#
_entry.id   AF-A0A2G4IHY1-F1
#
_cell.length_a   1.000
_cell.length_b   1.000
_cell.length_c   1.000
_cell.angle_alpha   90.00
_cell.angle_beta   90.00
_cell.angle_gamma   90.00
#
_symmetry.space_group_name_H-M   'P 1'
#
loop_
_entity.id
_entity.type
_entity.pdbx_description
1 polymer ?
#
loop_
_entity_poly.entity_id
_entity_poly.type
_entity_poly.pdbx_seq_one_letter_code
_entity_poly.pdbx_strand_id
1 'polypeptide(L)'
;MSEDRITTPDKRPEDIDAALRPKTLDEFIGQAAARDNLRVFIEAAKGRGQPLDHVLFFGPPGLGKTTLAQIVAKEMGVGFRATSGPVIAKSGDLAALLTNLEDGDVLFIDEIHRLSPVVEEILYPAMEDRALDIMIG
;
A
#
# COMPACT_ATOMS: atom_id res chain seq x y z
N MET A 1 16.11 -31.33 17.98
CA MET A 1 16.46 -29.92 18.26
C MET A 1 16.35 -29.20 16.94
N SER A 2 15.17 -28.68 16.66
CA SER A 2 14.87 -28.03 15.39
C SER A 2 15.36 -26.59 15.48
N GLU A 3 16.29 -26.21 14.62
CA GLU A 3 16.86 -24.87 14.56
C GLU A 3 15.75 -23.84 14.30
N ASP A 4 15.61 -22.88 15.23
CA ASP A 4 14.81 -21.67 15.06
C ASP A 4 15.33 -20.90 13.83
N ARG A 5 14.64 -21.05 12.69
CA ARG A 5 14.94 -20.26 11.50
C ARG A 5 14.40 -18.85 11.72
N ILE A 6 15.33 -17.90 11.87
CA ILE A 6 15.11 -16.46 12.10
C ILE A 6 14.28 -15.77 10.98
N THR A 7 14.01 -16.45 9.86
CA THR A 7 13.43 -15.85 8.65
C THR A 7 11.97 -16.23 8.38
N THR A 8 11.19 -16.62 9.39
CA THR A 8 9.75 -16.89 9.20
C THR A 8 8.96 -15.59 9.00
N PRO A 9 7.93 -15.60 8.12
CA PRO A 9 7.10 -14.42 7.84
C PRO A 9 6.00 -14.19 8.90
N ASP A 10 5.99 -14.98 9.98
CA ASP A 10 4.98 -14.87 11.03
C ASP A 10 5.21 -13.62 11.89
N LYS A 11 4.16 -12.80 12.02
CA LYS A 11 4.17 -11.63 12.91
C LYS A 11 4.31 -12.09 14.35
N ARG A 12 5.39 -11.68 15.01
CA ARG A 12 5.66 -11.99 16.42
C ARG A 12 5.13 -10.88 17.34
N PRO A 13 4.81 -11.17 18.62
CA PRO A 13 4.32 -10.21 19.61
C PRO A 13 5.26 -9.04 19.92
N GLU A 14 6.46 -9.05 19.36
CA GLU A 14 7.52 -8.03 19.47
C GLU A 14 7.27 -6.81 18.55
N ASP A 15 6.08 -6.73 17.93
CA ASP A 15 5.47 -5.56 17.27
C ASP A 15 5.19 -4.37 18.25
N ILE A 16 6.05 -4.16 19.25
CA ILE A 16 6.09 -3.01 20.16
C ILE A 16 6.42 -1.69 19.38
N ASP A 17 6.80 -1.81 18.11
CA ASP A 17 7.37 -0.75 17.27
C ASP A 17 6.39 0.25 16.65
N ALA A 18 5.07 0.15 16.85
CA ALA A 18 4.14 1.12 16.24
C ALA A 18 4.44 2.58 16.64
N ALA A 19 4.97 2.79 17.86
CA ALA A 19 5.39 4.11 18.33
C ALA A 19 6.73 4.59 17.72
N LEU A 20 7.59 3.65 17.31
CA LEU A 20 8.92 3.91 16.74
C LEU A 20 8.93 4.02 15.22
N ARG A 21 7.82 3.65 14.55
CA ARG A 21 7.71 3.80 13.10
C ARG A 21 7.75 5.28 12.71
N PRO A 22 8.62 5.65 11.74
CA PRO A 22 8.63 6.97 11.13
C PRO A 22 7.24 7.37 10.64
N LYS A 23 6.86 8.61 10.92
CA LYS A 23 5.57 9.19 10.57
C LYS A 23 5.66 10.26 9.48
N THR A 24 6.86 10.65 9.08
CA THR A 24 7.14 11.60 8.00
C THR A 24 8.28 11.07 7.15
N LEU A 25 8.44 11.61 5.94
CA LEU A 25 9.59 11.26 5.09
C LEU A 25 10.93 11.63 5.74
N ASP A 26 10.97 12.70 6.53
CA ASP A 26 12.20 13.16 7.19
C ASP A 26 12.61 12.25 8.36
N GLU A 27 11.65 11.63 9.04
CA GLU A 27 11.90 10.63 10.08
C GLU A 27 12.34 9.26 9.50
N PHE A 28 12.07 8.98 8.23
CA PHE A 28 12.37 7.70 7.62
C PHE A 28 13.86 7.60 7.28
N ILE A 29 14.65 6.80 8.00
CA ILE A 29 16.10 6.74 7.79
C ILE A 29 16.48 5.87 6.58
N GLY A 30 17.41 6.35 5.76
CA GLY A 30 17.89 5.66 4.56
C GLY A 30 17.03 5.93 3.32
N GLN A 31 17.25 5.18 2.23
CA GLN A 31 16.48 5.28 0.98
C GLN A 31 16.33 6.72 0.42
N ALA A 32 17.39 7.53 0.52
CA ALA A 32 17.34 8.98 0.19
C ALA A 32 16.71 9.27 -1.19
N ALA A 33 17.14 8.55 -2.23
CA ALA A 33 16.59 8.73 -3.57
C ALA A 33 15.08 8.46 -3.65
N ALA A 34 14.58 7.41 -2.98
CA ALA A 34 13.15 7.11 -2.95
C ALA A 34 12.35 8.15 -2.16
N ARG A 35 12.90 8.61 -1.02
CA ARG A 35 12.29 9.69 -0.22
C ARG A 35 12.19 10.99 -1.00
N ASP A 36 13.27 11.39 -1.67
CA ASP A 36 13.31 12.64 -2.43
C ASP A 36 12.34 12.58 -3.62
N ASN A 37 12.26 11.44 -4.31
CA ASN A 37 11.31 11.24 -5.39
C ASN A 37 9.85 11.29 -4.90
N LEU A 38 9.53 10.56 -3.81
CA LEU A 38 8.20 10.61 -3.19
C LEU A 38 7.82 12.04 -2.75
N ARG A 39 8.76 12.79 -2.18
CA ARG A 39 8.54 14.17 -1.76
C ARG A 39 8.09 15.04 -2.93
N VAL A 40 8.76 14.93 -4.09
CA VAL A 40 8.37 15.67 -5.30
C VAL A 40 6.95 15.34 -5.74
N PHE A 41 6.57 14.06 -5.79
CA PHE A 41 5.23 13.66 -6.20
C PHE A 41 4.14 14.08 -5.22
N ILE A 42 4.39 13.93 -3.92
CA ILE A 42 3.45 14.36 -2.86
C ILE A 42 3.18 15.86 -2.94
N GLU A 43 4.24 16.67 -3.01
CA GLU A 43 4.09 18.13 -3.08
C GLU A 43 3.41 18.57 -4.38
N ALA A 44 3.70 17.90 -5.50
CA ALA A 44 3.02 18.16 -6.76
C ALA A 44 1.52 17.81 -6.72
N ALA A 45 1.16 16.67 -6.11
CA ALA A 45 -0.23 16.25 -5.95
C ALA A 45 -1.01 17.20 -5.03
N LYS A 46 -0.43 17.56 -3.88
CA LYS A 46 -0.97 18.59 -2.97
C LYS A 46 -1.17 19.93 -3.67
N GLY A 47 -0.19 20.40 -4.43
CA GLY A 47 -0.26 21.65 -5.17
C GLY A 47 -1.40 21.69 -6.20
N ARG A 48 -1.81 20.53 -6.72
CA ARG A 48 -2.96 20.38 -7.63
C ARG A 48 -4.29 20.11 -6.91
N GLY A 49 -4.28 19.79 -5.63
CA GLY A 49 -5.45 19.32 -4.89
C GLY A 49 -5.99 17.99 -5.44
N GLN A 50 -5.10 17.10 -5.89
CA GLN A 50 -5.45 15.81 -6.48
C GLN A 50 -4.85 14.65 -5.69
N PRO A 51 -5.44 13.45 -5.77
CA PRO A 51 -4.81 12.24 -5.26
C PRO A 51 -3.41 12.04 -5.86
N LEU A 52 -2.52 11.41 -5.09
CA LEU A 52 -1.23 10.96 -5.61
C LEU A 52 -1.47 9.87 -6.68
N ASP A 53 -0.68 9.88 -7.75
CA ASP A 53 -0.68 8.80 -8.73
C ASP A 53 -0.28 7.46 -8.07
N HIS A 54 -0.68 6.34 -8.68
CA HIS A 54 -0.39 5.01 -8.15
C HIS A 54 1.12 4.76 -8.03
N VAL A 55 1.55 4.21 -6.90
CA VAL A 55 2.97 3.97 -6.59
C VAL A 55 3.24 2.48 -6.38
N LEU A 56 4.27 1.96 -7.05
CA LEU A 56 4.77 0.61 -6.83
C LEU A 56 6.06 0.64 -5.99
N PHE A 57 6.01 0.04 -4.80
CA PHE A 57 7.21 -0.23 -3.99
C PHE A 57 7.72 -1.63 -4.25
N PHE A 58 8.94 -1.73 -4.78
CA PHE A 58 9.61 -3.01 -5.02
C PHE A 58 10.91 -3.12 -4.20
N GLY A 59 11.11 -4.28 -3.59
CA GLY A 59 12.34 -4.60 -2.87
C GLY A 59 12.15 -5.69 -1.82
N PRO A 60 13.26 -6.20 -1.24
CA PRO A 60 13.23 -7.19 -0.17
C PRO A 60 12.30 -6.85 1.01
N PRO A 61 11.82 -7.86 1.77
CA PRO A 61 11.08 -7.62 3.01
C PRO A 61 11.94 -6.84 4.03
N GLY A 62 11.28 -6.08 4.90
CA GLY A 62 11.96 -5.32 5.96
C GLY A 62 12.51 -3.94 5.57
N LEU A 63 12.41 -3.52 4.29
CA LEU A 63 12.89 -2.20 3.82
C LEU A 63 11.91 -1.04 4.05
N GLY A 64 10.87 -1.22 4.86
CA GLY A 64 9.95 -0.13 5.22
C GLY A 64 8.92 0.26 4.15
N LYS A 65 8.61 -0.63 3.18
CA LYS A 65 7.60 -0.37 2.13
C LYS A 65 6.23 0.02 2.70
N THR A 66 5.74 -0.76 3.67
CA THR A 66 4.48 -0.47 4.37
C THR A 66 4.54 0.86 5.13
N THR A 67 5.68 1.17 5.76
CA THR A 67 5.90 2.44 6.46
C THR A 67 5.86 3.62 5.49
N LEU A 68 6.51 3.52 4.32
CA LEU A 68 6.45 4.55 3.29
C LEU A 68 5.01 4.78 2.79
N ALA A 69 4.23 3.72 2.57
CA ALA A 69 2.82 3.86 2.18
C ALA A 69 1.98 4.57 3.25
N GLN A 70 2.22 4.29 4.54
CA GLN A 70 1.57 4.98 5.65
C GLN A 70 1.98 6.46 5.73
N ILE A 71 3.27 6.75 5.50
CA ILE A 71 3.77 8.13 5.44
C ILE A 71 3.08 8.87 4.28
N VAL A 72 2.96 8.28 3.10
CA VAL A 72 2.26 8.88 1.95
C VAL A 72 0.84 9.28 2.32
N ALA A 73 0.04 8.38 2.91
CA ALA A 73 -1.33 8.69 3.33
C ALA A 73 -1.38 9.84 4.34
N LYS A 74 -0.47 9.82 5.32
CA LYS A 74 -0.39 10.86 6.35
C LYS A 74 0.03 12.21 5.77
N GLU A 75 1.02 12.24 4.89
CA GLU A 75 1.48 13.45 4.21
C GLU A 75 0.36 14.04 3.35
N MET A 76 -0.41 13.19 2.65
CA MET A 76 -1.57 13.59 1.85
C MET A 76 -2.80 13.97 2.67
N GLY A 77 -2.83 13.65 3.98
CA GLY A 77 -3.95 13.96 4.87
C GLY A 77 -5.20 13.12 4.61
N VAL A 78 -5.03 11.90 4.09
CA VAL A 78 -6.12 11.00 3.65
C VAL A 78 -6.13 9.71 4.47
N GLY A 79 -7.19 8.90 4.31
CA GLY A 79 -7.29 7.60 4.95
C GLY A 79 -6.27 6.60 4.40
N PHE A 80 -5.99 5.58 5.21
CA PHE A 80 -5.10 4.49 4.86
C PHE A 80 -5.82 3.16 5.05
N ARG A 81 -5.93 2.38 3.96
CA ARG A 81 -6.44 1.01 3.98
C ARG A 81 -5.34 0.07 3.54
N ALA A 82 -5.10 -0.99 4.31
CA ALA A 82 -4.11 -2.01 3.98
C ALA A 82 -4.77 -3.37 3.79
N THR A 83 -4.27 -4.10 2.81
CA THR A 83 -4.63 -5.50 2.51
C THR A 83 -3.39 -6.20 1.93
N SER A 84 -3.50 -7.46 1.55
CA SER A 84 -2.47 -8.16 0.81
C SER A 84 -3.04 -8.94 -0.37
N GLY A 85 -2.24 -9.13 -1.41
CA GLY A 85 -2.61 -9.89 -2.60
C GLY A 85 -3.26 -11.25 -2.27
N PRO A 86 -2.68 -12.07 -1.38
CA PRO A 86 -3.26 -13.37 -1.01
C PRO A 86 -4.62 -13.30 -0.29
N VAL A 87 -4.95 -12.17 0.34
CA VAL A 87 -6.23 -11.97 1.03
C VAL A 87 -7.35 -11.67 0.03
N ILE A 88 -7.03 -11.09 -1.12
CA ILE A 88 -8.00 -10.76 -2.17
C ILE A 88 -8.19 -11.99 -3.06
N ALA A 89 -9.09 -12.89 -2.63
CA ALA A 89 -9.25 -14.19 -3.28
C ALA A 89 -10.17 -14.13 -4.52
N LYS A 90 -11.15 -13.23 -4.51
CA LYS A 90 -12.18 -13.09 -5.56
C LYS A 90 -12.50 -11.64 -5.87
N SER A 91 -13.07 -11.42 -7.05
CA SER A 91 -13.54 -10.13 -7.56
C SER A 91 -14.37 -9.32 -6.57
N GLY A 92 -15.28 -9.99 -5.84
CA GLY A 92 -16.14 -9.35 -4.85
C GLY A 92 -15.37 -8.77 -3.64
N ASP A 93 -14.22 -9.35 -3.28
CA ASP A 93 -13.42 -8.84 -2.16
C ASP A 93 -12.75 -7.53 -2.56
N LEU A 94 -12.20 -7.46 -3.78
CA LEU A 94 -11.61 -6.24 -4.33
C LEU A 94 -12.69 -5.16 -4.50
N ALA A 95 -13.85 -5.54 -5.03
CA ALA A 95 -14.98 -4.63 -5.19
C ALA A 95 -15.38 -3.99 -3.86
N ALA A 96 -15.58 -4.81 -2.83
CA ALA A 96 -15.95 -4.34 -1.50
C ALA A 96 -14.88 -3.43 -0.88
N LEU A 97 -13.60 -3.71 -1.11
CA LEU A 97 -12.51 -2.83 -0.67
C LEU A 97 -12.58 -1.47 -1.36
N LEU A 98 -12.66 -1.46 -2.69
CA LEU A 98 -12.67 -0.24 -3.49
C LEU A 98 -13.90 0.63 -3.26
N THR A 99 -15.09 0.03 -3.10
CA THR A 99 -16.33 0.78 -2.82
C THR A 99 -16.37 1.45 -1.44
N ASN A 100 -15.49 1.03 -0.52
CA ASN A 100 -15.40 1.58 0.83
C ASN A 100 -14.28 2.63 0.97
N LEU A 101 -13.58 2.97 -0.11
CA LEU A 101 -12.57 4.03 -0.11
C LEU A 101 -13.24 5.40 -0.22
N GLU A 102 -12.72 6.35 0.54
CA GLU A 102 -13.03 7.77 0.35
C GLU A 102 -12.14 8.37 -0.76
N ASP A 103 -12.54 9.52 -1.29
CA ASP A 103 -11.75 10.18 -2.34
C ASP A 103 -10.35 10.53 -1.84
N GLY A 104 -9.34 10.07 -2.57
CA GLY A 104 -7.93 10.26 -2.23
C GLY A 104 -7.36 9.27 -1.23
N ASP A 105 -8.14 8.35 -0.65
CA ASP A 105 -7.62 7.32 0.26
C ASP A 105 -6.49 6.50 -0.38
N VAL A 106 -5.51 6.14 0.44
CA VAL A 106 -4.43 5.24 0.04
C VAL A 106 -4.85 3.79 0.31
N LEU A 107 -5.03 3.02 -0.77
CA LEU A 107 -5.11 1.56 -0.72
C LEU A 107 -3.73 0.94 -0.89
N PHE A 108 -3.18 0.36 0.17
CA PHE A 108 -1.94 -0.40 0.15
C PHE A 108 -2.21 -1.90 0.01
N ILE A 109 -1.72 -2.51 -1.07
CA ILE A 109 -1.80 -3.95 -1.32
C ILE A 109 -0.40 -4.54 -1.17
N ASP A 110 -0.12 -5.17 -0.02
CA ASP A 110 1.15 -5.88 0.16
C ASP A 110 1.18 -7.16 -0.68
N GLU A 111 2.36 -7.59 -1.10
CA GLU A 111 2.51 -8.76 -1.97
C GLU A 111 1.58 -8.74 -3.20
N ILE A 112 1.38 -7.57 -3.82
CA ILE A 112 0.46 -7.39 -4.97
C ILE A 112 0.74 -8.36 -6.13
N HIS A 113 1.98 -8.82 -6.27
CA HIS A 113 2.40 -9.85 -7.24
C HIS A 113 1.76 -11.23 -7.00
N ARG A 114 1.06 -11.43 -5.87
CA ARG A 114 0.32 -12.65 -5.54
C ARG A 114 -1.18 -12.54 -5.79
N LEU A 115 -1.64 -11.46 -6.42
CA LEU A 115 -3.02 -11.37 -6.90
C LEU A 115 -3.29 -12.49 -7.91
N SER A 116 -4.52 -13.01 -7.89
CA SER A 116 -4.94 -13.93 -8.95
C SER A 116 -5.17 -13.15 -10.25
N PRO A 117 -4.96 -13.76 -11.43
CA PRO A 117 -5.18 -13.08 -12.71
C PRO A 117 -6.58 -12.48 -12.84
N VAL A 118 -7.60 -13.16 -12.32
CA VAL A 118 -9.00 -12.69 -12.33
C VAL A 118 -9.18 -11.40 -11.52
N VAL A 119 -8.49 -11.28 -10.39
CA VAL A 119 -8.54 -10.05 -9.57
C VAL A 119 -7.71 -8.94 -10.22
N GLU A 120 -6.58 -9.28 -10.83
CA GLU A 120 -5.73 -8.33 -11.55
C GLU A 120 -6.49 -7.67 -12.73
N GLU A 121 -7.20 -8.46 -13.53
CA GLU A 121 -8.03 -7.97 -14.66
C GLU A 121 -9.08 -6.95 -14.22
N ILE A 122 -9.59 -7.06 -13.00
CA ILE A 122 -10.58 -6.13 -12.43
C ILE A 122 -9.92 -4.89 -11.83
N LEU A 123 -8.70 -5.05 -11.32
CA LEU A 123 -7.94 -3.94 -10.74
C LEU A 123 -7.51 -2.93 -11.81
N TYR A 124 -7.19 -3.37 -13.04
CA TYR A 124 -6.75 -2.47 -14.12
C TYR A 124 -7.76 -1.35 -14.43
N PRO A 125 -9.04 -1.62 -14.76
CA PRO A 125 -10.02 -0.55 -14.99
C PRO A 125 -10.23 0.36 -13.77
N ALA A 126 -10.16 -0.21 -12.56
CA ALA A 126 -10.29 0.58 -11.34
C ALA A 126 -9.12 1.56 -11.16
N MET A 127 -7.92 1.18 -11.61
CA MET A 127 -6.74 2.05 -11.58
C MET A 127 -6.73 3.10 -12.70
N GLU A 128 -7.17 2.72 -13.91
CA GLU A 128 -7.12 3.56 -15.12
C GLU A 128 -8.30 4.53 -15.18
N ASP A 129 -9.53 4.01 -15.08
CA ASP A 129 -10.77 4.76 -15.31
C ASP A 129 -11.49 5.13 -14.00
N ARG A 130 -10.99 4.69 -12.84
CA ARG A 130 -11.68 4.78 -11.54
C ARG A 130 -13.08 4.16 -11.57
N ALA A 131 -13.23 3.11 -12.38
CA ALA A 131 -14.48 2.40 -12.57
C ALA A 131 -14.28 0.89 -12.36
N LEU A 132 -15.32 0.23 -11.87
CA LEU A 132 -15.36 -1.21 -11.71
C LEU A 132 -16.48 -1.76 -12.57
N ASP A 133 -16.13 -2.61 -13.53
CA ASP A 133 -17.11 -3.41 -14.27
C ASP A 133 -17.24 -4.78 -13.59
N ILE A 134 -18.36 -4.99 -12.90
CA ILE A 134 -18.62 -6.21 -12.14
C ILE A 134 -19.97 -6.77 -12.59
N MET A 135 -19.95 -7.96 -13.17
CA MET A 135 -21.16 -8.77 -13.30
C MET A 135 -21.53 -9.33 -11.92
N ILE A 136 -22.57 -8.75 -11.32
CA ILE A 136 -23.19 -9.28 -10.09
C ILE A 136 -24.14 -10.39 -10.52
N GLY A 137 -23.77 -11.64 -10.23
CA GLY A 137 -24.62 -12.84 -10.38
C GLY A 137 -25.23 -13.27 -9.06
#